data_AF-A0A2A5DU96-F1
#
_entry.id   AF-A0A2A5DU96-F1
#
_cell.length_a   1.000
_cell.length_b   1.000
_cell.length_c   1.000
_cell.angle_alpha   90.00
_cell.angle_beta   90.00
_cell.angle_gamma   90.00
#
_symmetry.space_group_name_H-M   'P 1'
#
loop_
_entity.id
_entity.type
_entity.pdbx_description
1 polymer ?
#
loop_
_entity_poly.entity_id
_entity_poly.type
_entity_poly.pdbx_seq_one_letter_code
_entity_poly.pdbx_strand_id
1 'polypeptide(L)'
;MRLLLISIISVLLMSSSLISDDDSKAKKMLKEALYLEVGLGQREKAFHAYEKILKSKDLPKETRALALLRKGIILDSYGKRESAIECYKTIIHHYSKMERIVREARQRLERGHHKVDPRERLEQEIKKLKKHRNDLIRHHKDDAADEVDNEMVKLKHKLHELNRHGDKHRIKENIEKLEKLLQHPDVKKNNEKKEHIKNEIKHLGIRLHSIEENERTKEMKEPHSRRPKPYRQNHERGDRGRPRYDQQAKIKDVKLQVKLLKKLLKELEKGLKKAEKKDHDELIETLEKKIDQMEEKKDHLEEWLEEQEEEEENNKRRRNIIRK
;
A
#
# COMPACT_ATOMS: atom_id res chain seq x y z
N MET A 1 -55.17 6.89 52.12
CA MET A 1 -54.98 7.02 50.65
C MET A 1 -53.94 8.08 50.25
N ARG A 2 -53.87 9.27 50.87
CA ARG A 2 -52.86 10.30 50.52
C ARG A 2 -51.39 9.89 50.72
N LEU A 3 -51.08 9.05 51.71
CA LEU A 3 -49.70 8.58 51.97
C LEU A 3 -49.19 7.52 50.97
N LEU A 4 -50.09 6.70 50.39
CA LEU A 4 -49.72 5.71 49.38
C LEU A 4 -49.44 6.35 48.01
N LEU A 5 -50.14 7.43 47.66
CA LEU A 5 -49.91 8.19 46.43
C LEU A 5 -48.54 8.88 46.42
N ILE A 6 -48.10 9.41 47.57
CA ILE A 6 -46.78 10.06 47.69
C ILE A 6 -45.65 9.03 47.55
N SER A 7 -45.83 7.81 48.06
CA SER A 7 -44.86 6.71 47.93
C SER A 7 -44.73 6.19 46.49
N ILE A 8 -45.81 6.15 45.72
CA ILE A 8 -45.78 5.68 44.33
C ILE A 8 -45.14 6.75 43.43
N ILE A 9 -45.39 8.03 43.71
CA ILE A 9 -44.78 9.16 42.98
C ILE A 9 -43.27 9.27 43.31
N SER A 10 -42.85 9.03 44.54
CA SER A 10 -41.42 9.05 44.90
C SER A 10 -40.64 7.87 44.29
N VAL A 11 -41.23 6.67 44.22
CA VAL A 11 -40.64 5.52 43.51
C VAL A 11 -40.58 5.76 42.00
N LEU A 12 -41.60 6.38 41.39
CA LEU A 12 -41.57 6.72 39.97
C LEU A 12 -40.53 7.80 39.62
N LEU A 13 -40.37 8.82 40.48
CA LEU A 13 -39.38 9.88 40.28
C LEU A 13 -37.93 9.38 40.47
N MET A 14 -37.70 8.39 41.33
CA MET A 14 -36.38 7.75 41.49
C MET A 14 -36.02 6.83 40.30
N SER A 15 -36.99 6.25 39.60
CA SER A 15 -36.73 5.47 38.37
C SER A 15 -36.41 6.32 37.14
N SER A 16 -36.76 7.62 37.12
CA SER A 16 -36.42 8.54 36.02
C SER A 16 -34.98 9.06 36.05
N SER A 17 -34.21 8.81 37.12
CA SER A 17 -32.80 9.24 37.24
C SER A 17 -31.79 8.17 36.77
N LEU A 18 -32.25 7.09 36.13
CA LEU A 18 -31.41 5.97 35.67
C LEU A 18 -31.25 5.86 34.14
N ILE A 19 -31.69 6.87 33.38
CA ILE A 19 -31.17 7.07 32.02
C ILE A 19 -29.80 7.73 32.20
N SER A 20 -28.76 6.90 32.31
CA SER A 20 -27.40 7.30 32.66
C SER A 20 -26.87 8.39 31.72
N ASP A 21 -26.23 9.41 32.30
CA ASP A 21 -25.51 10.49 31.59
C ASP A 21 -24.54 9.96 30.51
N ASP A 22 -24.06 8.73 30.67
CA ASP A 22 -23.16 8.04 29.75
C ASP A 22 -23.78 7.75 28.38
N ASP A 23 -25.09 7.46 28.28
CA ASP A 23 -25.75 7.23 26.98
C ASP A 23 -25.88 8.54 26.19
N SER A 24 -26.10 9.67 26.90
CA SER A 24 -26.15 11.01 26.28
C SER A 24 -24.78 11.42 25.73
N LYS A 25 -23.72 11.18 26.50
CA LYS A 25 -22.32 11.46 26.13
C LYS A 25 -21.87 10.58 24.97
N ALA A 26 -22.17 9.29 25.01
CA ALA A 26 -21.86 8.34 23.95
C ALA A 26 -22.48 8.75 22.62
N LYS A 27 -23.77 9.07 22.64
CA LYS A 27 -24.52 9.55 21.46
C LYS A 27 -23.95 10.86 20.93
N LYS A 28 -23.57 11.80 21.80
CA LYS A 28 -22.96 13.07 21.38
C LYS A 28 -21.63 12.86 20.67
N MET A 29 -20.71 12.10 21.27
CA MET A 29 -19.40 11.81 20.66
C MET A 29 -19.53 11.12 19.30
N LEU A 30 -20.47 10.17 19.18
CA LEU A 30 -20.73 9.48 17.94
C LEU A 30 -21.31 10.40 16.86
N LYS A 31 -22.25 11.29 17.23
CA LYS A 31 -22.80 12.30 16.31
C LYS A 31 -21.73 13.26 15.81
N GLU A 32 -20.86 13.73 16.69
CA GLU A 32 -19.73 14.61 16.33
C GLU A 32 -18.78 13.91 15.35
N ALA A 33 -18.40 12.67 15.62
CA ALA A 33 -17.55 11.89 14.73
C ALA A 33 -18.18 11.67 13.35
N LEU A 34 -19.49 11.38 13.32
CA LEU A 34 -20.23 11.18 12.08
C LEU A 34 -20.38 12.48 11.28
N TYR A 35 -20.56 13.61 11.95
CA TYR A 35 -20.60 14.93 11.32
C TYR A 35 -19.24 15.29 10.70
N LEU A 36 -18.13 14.98 11.37
CA LEU A 36 -16.79 15.13 10.78
C LEU A 36 -16.61 14.27 9.53
N GLU A 37 -17.06 13.01 9.56
CA GLU A 37 -16.93 12.06 8.45
C GLU A 37 -17.79 12.46 7.24
N VAL A 38 -19.10 12.60 7.46
CA VAL A 38 -20.10 12.73 6.39
C VAL A 38 -20.44 14.18 6.10
N GLY A 39 -20.58 15.00 7.15
CA GLY A 39 -20.97 16.41 7.00
C GLY A 39 -19.84 17.28 6.48
N LEU A 40 -18.61 17.09 6.98
CA LEU A 40 -17.45 17.91 6.62
C LEU A 40 -16.41 17.20 5.74
N GLY A 41 -16.54 15.88 5.53
CA GLY A 41 -15.56 15.09 4.77
C GLY A 41 -14.17 14.97 5.43
N GLN A 42 -14.01 15.39 6.68
CA GLN A 42 -12.75 15.40 7.43
C GLN A 42 -12.45 14.01 8.00
N ARG A 43 -12.18 13.05 7.11
CA ARG A 43 -12.05 11.62 7.44
C ARG A 43 -10.93 11.32 8.45
N GLU A 44 -9.83 12.07 8.44
CA GLU A 44 -8.73 11.89 9.41
C GLU A 44 -9.15 12.30 10.84
N LYS A 45 -9.87 13.43 10.98
CA LYS A 45 -10.39 13.84 12.29
C LYS A 45 -11.48 12.91 12.77
N ALA A 46 -12.34 12.44 11.87
CA ALA A 46 -13.36 11.45 12.18
C ALA A 46 -12.73 10.12 12.65
N PHE A 47 -11.66 9.67 11.99
CA PHE A 47 -10.90 8.49 12.39
C PHE A 47 -10.41 8.60 13.84
N HIS A 48 -9.75 9.70 14.20
CA HIS A 48 -9.30 9.94 15.58
C HIS A 48 -10.46 10.04 16.58
N ALA A 49 -11.59 10.63 16.18
CA ALA A 49 -12.78 10.69 17.02
C ALA A 49 -13.35 9.28 17.30
N TYR A 50 -13.40 8.40 16.30
CA TYR A 50 -13.79 7.00 16.49
C TYR A 50 -12.80 6.22 17.36
N GLU A 51 -11.49 6.46 17.21
CA GLU A 51 -10.50 5.84 18.12
C GLU A 51 -10.69 6.27 19.57
N LYS A 52 -11.04 7.54 19.81
CA LYS A 52 -11.35 8.03 21.16
C LYS A 52 -12.55 7.30 21.76
N ILE A 53 -13.61 7.10 20.98
CA ILE A 53 -14.79 6.32 21.40
C ILE A 53 -14.39 4.88 21.74
N LEU A 54 -13.56 4.23 20.92
CA LEU A 54 -13.17 2.83 21.13
C LEU A 54 -12.26 2.62 22.35
N LYS A 55 -11.49 3.66 22.75
CA LYS A 55 -10.65 3.65 23.97
C LYS A 55 -11.48 3.76 25.26
N SER A 56 -12.67 4.33 25.22
CA SER A 56 -13.54 4.47 26.40
C SER A 56 -14.28 3.15 26.69
N LYS A 57 -13.93 2.49 27.81
CA LYS A 57 -14.51 1.20 28.23
C LYS A 57 -15.97 1.33 28.70
N ASP A 58 -16.35 2.50 29.19
CA ASP A 58 -17.66 2.74 29.82
C ASP A 58 -18.77 3.11 28.83
N LEU A 59 -18.45 3.17 27.52
CA LEU A 59 -19.44 3.50 26.50
C LEU A 59 -20.30 2.29 26.11
N PRO A 60 -21.58 2.52 25.77
CA PRO A 60 -22.49 1.48 25.31
C PRO A 60 -21.90 0.65 24.17
N LYS A 61 -22.14 -0.67 24.22
CA LYS A 61 -21.65 -1.63 23.21
C LYS A 61 -22.08 -1.25 21.80
N GLU A 62 -23.29 -0.72 21.63
CA GLU A 62 -23.79 -0.27 20.32
C GLU A 62 -22.98 0.90 19.75
N THR A 63 -22.67 1.91 20.58
CA THR A 63 -21.83 3.03 20.17
C THR A 63 -20.44 2.57 19.75
N ARG A 64 -19.84 1.65 20.52
CA ARG A 64 -18.53 1.07 20.20
C ARG A 64 -18.57 0.26 18.90
N ALA A 65 -19.61 -0.56 18.70
CA ALA A 65 -19.78 -1.33 17.48
C ALA A 65 -19.90 -0.43 16.24
N LEU A 66 -20.67 0.66 16.34
CA LEU A 66 -20.84 1.60 15.22
C LEU A 66 -19.56 2.39 14.95
N ALA A 67 -18.84 2.84 15.99
CA ALA A 67 -17.54 3.49 15.83
C ALA A 67 -16.51 2.57 15.17
N LEU A 68 -16.51 1.28 15.54
CA LEU A 68 -15.64 0.28 14.93
C LEU A 68 -15.98 0.04 13.46
N LEU A 69 -17.27 0.02 13.11
CA LEU A 69 -17.72 -0.11 11.73
C LEU A 69 -17.26 1.08 10.89
N ARG A 70 -17.47 2.31 11.40
CA ARG A 70 -17.07 3.54 10.71
C ARG A 70 -15.55 3.66 10.57
N LYS A 71 -14.80 3.29 11.60
CA LYS A 71 -13.33 3.16 11.52
C LYS A 71 -12.91 2.20 10.40
N GLY A 72 -13.53 1.02 10.33
CA GLY A 72 -13.29 0.05 9.25
C GLY A 72 -13.55 0.62 7.86
N ILE A 73 -14.64 1.37 7.69
CA ILE A 73 -15.01 2.03 6.42
C ILE A 73 -13.97 3.08 6.01
N ILE A 74 -13.49 3.89 6.95
CA ILE A 74 -12.46 4.89 6.69
C ILE A 74 -11.14 4.20 6.29
N LEU A 75 -10.73 3.16 7.02
CA LEU A 75 -9.53 2.37 6.71
C LEU A 75 -9.59 1.73 5.33
N ASP A 76 -10.75 1.18 4.97
CA ASP A 76 -11.01 0.62 3.64
C ASP A 76 -10.88 1.70 2.56
N SER A 77 -11.40 2.91 2.82
CA SER A 77 -11.26 4.05 1.91
C SER A 77 -9.81 4.56 1.74
N TYR A 78 -8.95 4.32 2.74
CA TYR A 78 -7.52 4.61 2.70
C TYR A 78 -6.68 3.46 2.14
N GLY A 79 -7.30 2.34 1.72
CA GLY A 79 -6.59 1.17 1.24
C GLY A 79 -5.90 0.35 2.33
N LYS A 80 -6.13 0.64 3.61
CA LYS A 80 -5.63 -0.15 4.75
C LYS A 80 -6.50 -1.37 4.99
N ARG A 81 -6.52 -2.28 4.01
CA ARG A 81 -7.48 -3.39 3.89
C ARG A 81 -7.41 -4.36 5.07
N GLU A 82 -6.22 -4.74 5.49
CA GLU A 82 -6.01 -5.70 6.59
C GLU A 82 -6.61 -5.17 7.90
N SER A 83 -6.33 -3.91 8.24
CA SER A 83 -6.90 -3.26 9.43
C SER A 83 -8.41 -3.05 9.32
N ALA A 84 -8.95 -2.80 8.12
CA ALA A 84 -10.39 -2.73 7.90
C ALA A 84 -11.07 -4.08 8.11
N ILE A 85 -10.49 -5.16 7.57
CA ILE A 85 -10.95 -6.54 7.76
C ILE A 85 -10.95 -6.91 9.25
N GLU A 86 -9.91 -6.54 9.99
CA GLU A 86 -9.83 -6.77 11.43
C GLU A 86 -10.99 -6.08 12.17
N CYS A 87 -11.32 -4.82 11.81
CA CYS A 87 -12.47 -4.11 12.37
C CYS A 87 -13.78 -4.88 12.11
N TYR A 88 -14.00 -5.34 10.88
CA TYR A 88 -15.23 -6.06 10.52
C TYR A 88 -15.33 -7.45 11.18
N LYS A 89 -14.23 -8.21 11.25
CA LYS A 89 -14.17 -9.49 11.98
C LYS A 89 -14.46 -9.29 13.47
N THR A 90 -13.90 -8.25 14.07
CA THR A 90 -14.14 -7.89 15.48
C THR A 90 -15.62 -7.61 15.72
N ILE A 91 -16.30 -6.91 14.80
CA ILE A 91 -17.76 -6.68 14.86
C ILE A 91 -18.52 -8.01 14.86
N ILE A 92 -18.23 -8.89 13.91
CA ILE A 92 -18.92 -10.17 13.76
C ILE A 92 -18.73 -11.05 14.99
N HIS A 93 -17.52 -11.06 15.57
CA HIS A 93 -17.19 -11.93 16.69
C HIS A 93 -17.72 -11.40 18.03
N HIS A 94 -17.53 -10.12 18.33
CA HIS A 94 -17.83 -9.55 19.65
C HIS A 94 -19.20 -8.85 19.76
N TYR A 95 -19.81 -8.52 18.62
CA TYR A 95 -21.08 -7.80 18.55
C TYR A 95 -22.13 -8.57 17.74
N SER A 96 -22.06 -9.90 17.74
CA SER A 96 -22.90 -10.82 16.96
C SER A 96 -24.42 -10.58 17.11
N LYS A 97 -24.86 -10.08 18.28
CA LYS A 97 -26.27 -9.74 18.56
C LYS A 97 -26.75 -8.43 17.90
N MET A 98 -25.84 -7.61 17.37
CA MET A 98 -26.16 -6.33 16.73
C MET A 98 -26.39 -6.53 15.23
N GLU A 99 -27.51 -7.18 14.90
CA GLU A 99 -27.79 -7.72 13.57
C GLU A 99 -27.58 -6.72 12.43
N ARG A 100 -28.04 -5.46 12.60
CA ARG A 100 -27.86 -4.40 11.60
C ARG A 100 -26.38 -4.11 11.30
N ILE A 101 -25.56 -3.99 12.34
CA ILE A 101 -24.12 -3.65 12.24
C ILE A 101 -23.33 -4.85 11.72
N VAL A 102 -23.66 -6.05 12.21
CA VAL A 102 -23.05 -7.31 11.79
C VAL A 102 -23.32 -7.59 10.31
N ARG A 103 -24.56 -7.38 9.85
CA ARG A 103 -24.92 -7.52 8.43
C ARG A 103 -24.14 -6.56 7.56
N GLU A 104 -23.98 -5.30 7.96
CA GLU A 104 -23.15 -4.35 7.21
C GLU A 104 -21.66 -4.78 7.21
N ALA A 105 -21.12 -5.20 8.35
CA ALA A 105 -19.74 -5.69 8.43
C ALA A 105 -19.49 -6.92 7.55
N ARG A 106 -20.43 -7.88 7.51
CA ARG A 106 -20.38 -9.05 6.60
C ARG A 106 -20.41 -8.61 5.14
N GLN A 107 -21.34 -7.74 4.78
CA GLN A 107 -21.42 -7.22 3.42
C GLN A 107 -20.15 -6.46 3.02
N ARG A 108 -19.50 -5.75 3.94
CA ARG A 108 -18.22 -5.07 3.70
C ARG A 108 -17.05 -6.05 3.59
N LEU A 109 -17.05 -7.14 4.35
CA LEU A 109 -16.07 -8.22 4.16
C LEU A 109 -16.24 -8.89 2.81
N GLU A 110 -17.48 -9.23 2.43
CA GLU A 110 -17.82 -9.81 1.12
C GLU A 110 -17.48 -8.86 -0.04
N ARG A 111 -17.81 -7.57 0.06
CA ARG A 111 -17.39 -6.54 -0.91
C ARG A 111 -15.88 -6.31 -0.88
N GLY A 112 -15.26 -6.44 0.29
CA GLY A 112 -13.82 -6.44 0.53
C GLY A 112 -13.14 -7.72 0.07
N HIS A 113 -13.87 -8.70 -0.48
CA HIS A 113 -13.33 -9.74 -1.35
C HIS A 113 -13.42 -9.35 -2.84
N HIS A 114 -14.12 -8.26 -3.19
CA HIS A 114 -14.51 -7.96 -4.57
C HIS A 114 -14.12 -6.57 -5.12
N LYS A 115 -13.45 -5.70 -4.34
CA LYS A 115 -12.62 -4.64 -4.93
C LYS A 115 -11.16 -5.03 -4.78
N VAL A 116 -10.66 -5.71 -5.79
CA VAL A 116 -9.24 -6.05 -5.98
C VAL A 116 -8.39 -4.83 -5.61
N ASP A 117 -7.33 -5.02 -4.80
CA ASP A 117 -6.35 -3.95 -4.53
C ASP A 117 -6.04 -3.24 -5.86
N PRO A 118 -6.07 -1.89 -5.96
CA PRO A 118 -5.71 -1.20 -7.20
C PRO A 118 -4.42 -1.73 -7.84
N ARG A 119 -3.47 -2.23 -7.04
CA ARG A 119 -2.26 -2.92 -7.49
C ARG A 119 -2.58 -4.29 -8.10
N GLU A 120 -3.23 -5.16 -7.33
CA GLU A 120 -3.64 -6.49 -7.78
C GLU A 120 -4.57 -6.43 -9.01
N ARG A 121 -5.38 -5.37 -9.14
CA ARG A 121 -6.26 -5.12 -10.30
C ARG A 121 -5.42 -4.82 -11.53
N LEU A 122 -4.45 -3.93 -11.40
CA LEU A 122 -3.51 -3.62 -12.47
C LEU A 122 -2.64 -4.83 -12.81
N GLU A 123 -2.24 -5.64 -11.83
CA GLU A 123 -1.48 -6.89 -12.05
C GLU A 123 -2.31 -7.93 -12.81
N GLN A 124 -3.57 -8.12 -12.43
CA GLN A 124 -4.50 -8.99 -13.14
C GLN A 124 -4.77 -8.51 -14.57
N GLU A 125 -4.89 -7.19 -14.77
CA GLU A 125 -5.10 -6.58 -16.08
C GLU A 125 -3.85 -6.72 -16.97
N ILE A 126 -2.66 -6.46 -16.42
CA ILE A 126 -1.37 -6.73 -17.09
C ILE A 126 -1.25 -8.23 -17.44
N LYS A 127 -1.69 -9.13 -16.55
CA LYS A 127 -1.66 -10.58 -16.80
C LYS A 127 -2.61 -10.98 -17.95
N LYS A 128 -3.80 -10.38 -18.03
CA LYS A 128 -4.74 -10.59 -19.14
C LYS A 128 -4.17 -10.07 -20.46
N LEU A 129 -3.62 -8.85 -20.47
CA LEU A 129 -2.98 -8.28 -21.65
C LEU A 129 -1.77 -9.08 -22.12
N LYS A 130 -0.94 -9.59 -21.19
CA LYS A 130 0.16 -10.52 -21.53
C LYS A 130 -0.33 -11.76 -22.27
N LYS A 131 -1.43 -12.37 -21.79
CA LYS A 131 -2.02 -13.55 -22.45
C LYS A 131 -2.53 -13.18 -23.85
N HIS A 132 -3.26 -12.06 -23.95
CA HIS A 132 -3.78 -11.57 -25.23
C HIS A 132 -2.67 -11.25 -26.25
N ARG A 133 -1.59 -10.59 -25.80
CA ARG A 133 -0.39 -10.33 -26.59
C ARG A 133 0.20 -11.63 -27.15
N ASN A 134 0.36 -12.65 -26.31
CA ASN A 134 0.89 -13.94 -26.74
C ASN A 134 -0.03 -14.65 -27.75
N ASP A 135 -1.35 -14.49 -27.63
CA ASP A 135 -2.31 -15.00 -28.62
C ASP A 135 -2.16 -14.28 -29.97
N LEU A 136 -1.96 -12.96 -29.96
CA LEU A 136 -1.76 -12.16 -31.18
C LEU A 136 -0.46 -12.51 -31.90
N ILE A 137 0.64 -12.69 -31.17
CA ILE A 137 1.94 -13.11 -31.73
C ILE A 137 1.80 -14.48 -32.39
N ARG A 138 1.09 -15.43 -31.76
CA ARG A 138 0.82 -16.76 -32.34
C ARG A 138 0.03 -16.71 -33.65
N HIS A 139 -0.75 -15.65 -33.86
CA HIS A 139 -1.52 -15.44 -35.07
C HIS A 139 -0.84 -14.46 -36.06
N HIS A 140 0.47 -14.19 -35.90
CA HIS A 140 1.25 -13.28 -36.75
C HIS A 140 0.64 -11.87 -36.85
N LYS A 141 0.01 -11.39 -35.77
CA LYS A 141 -0.57 -10.04 -35.68
C LYS A 141 0.34 -9.10 -34.89
N ASP A 142 1.56 -8.91 -35.39
CA ASP A 142 2.61 -8.16 -34.68
C ASP A 142 2.21 -6.70 -34.41
N ASP A 143 1.53 -6.05 -35.37
CA ASP A 143 1.04 -4.67 -35.20
C ASP A 143 0.01 -4.52 -34.06
N ALA A 144 -0.84 -5.53 -33.87
CA ALA A 144 -1.82 -5.54 -32.78
C ALA A 144 -1.17 -5.88 -31.43
N ALA A 145 -0.11 -6.71 -31.44
CA ALA A 145 0.66 -7.02 -30.23
C ALA A 145 1.40 -5.77 -29.70
N ASP A 146 1.89 -4.92 -30.60
CA ASP A 146 2.52 -3.63 -30.29
C ASP A 146 1.58 -2.66 -29.56
N GLU A 147 0.29 -2.63 -29.94
CA GLU A 147 -0.73 -1.82 -29.26
C GLU A 147 -0.97 -2.30 -27.83
N VAL A 148 -1.04 -3.61 -27.63
CA VAL A 148 -1.17 -4.25 -26.31
C VAL A 148 0.06 -3.96 -25.44
N ASP A 149 1.27 -3.98 -26.01
CA ASP A 149 2.50 -3.68 -25.30
C ASP A 149 2.52 -2.21 -24.81
N ASN A 150 2.03 -1.26 -25.64
CA ASN A 150 1.89 0.14 -25.24
C ASN A 150 0.91 0.33 -24.07
N GLU A 151 -0.20 -0.41 -24.06
CA GLU A 151 -1.18 -0.38 -22.97
C GLU A 151 -0.59 -0.98 -21.68
N MET A 152 0.12 -2.11 -21.79
CA MET A 152 0.83 -2.72 -20.67
C MET A 152 1.87 -1.78 -20.05
N VAL A 153 2.60 -0.99 -20.85
CA VAL A 153 3.56 0.00 -20.33
C VAL A 153 2.88 1.07 -19.48
N LYS A 154 1.73 1.60 -19.93
CA LYS A 154 0.95 2.60 -19.15
C LYS A 154 0.48 2.02 -17.82
N LEU A 155 -0.04 0.80 -17.82
CA LEU A 155 -0.51 0.13 -16.59
C LEU A 155 0.64 -0.21 -15.65
N LYS A 156 1.79 -0.66 -16.17
CA LYS A 156 3.02 -0.87 -15.36
C LYS A 156 3.52 0.42 -14.71
N HIS A 157 3.43 1.55 -15.42
CA HIS A 157 3.79 2.85 -14.84
C HIS A 157 2.89 3.21 -13.65
N LYS A 158 1.57 3.06 -13.84
CA LYS A 158 0.56 3.32 -12.80
C LYS A 158 0.72 2.40 -11.59
N LEU A 159 1.04 1.13 -11.81
CA LEU A 159 1.35 0.17 -10.74
C LEU A 159 2.61 0.60 -9.96
N HIS A 160 3.65 1.04 -10.66
CA HIS A 160 4.88 1.54 -10.05
C HIS A 160 4.62 2.82 -9.22
N GLU A 161 3.76 3.72 -9.66
CA GLU A 161 3.38 4.92 -8.89
C GLU A 161 2.62 4.56 -7.60
N LEU A 162 1.67 3.64 -7.69
CA LEU A 162 0.95 3.14 -6.51
C LEU A 162 1.88 2.44 -5.51
N ASN A 163 2.90 1.73 -5.98
CA ASN A 163 3.92 1.13 -5.12
C ASN A 163 4.76 2.21 -4.42
N ARG A 164 5.21 3.23 -5.15
CA ARG A 164 5.98 4.36 -4.60
C ARG A 164 5.22 5.15 -3.53
N HIS A 165 3.95 5.49 -3.77
CA HIS A 165 3.16 6.24 -2.80
C HIS A 165 2.84 5.42 -1.53
N GLY A 166 2.62 4.11 -1.66
CA GLY A 166 2.45 3.24 -0.49
C GLY A 166 3.73 3.08 0.32
N ASP A 167 4.88 3.00 -0.34
CA ASP A 167 6.19 2.96 0.33
C ASP A 167 6.49 4.28 1.06
N LYS A 168 6.15 5.43 0.46
CA LYS A 168 6.28 6.75 1.08
C LYS A 168 5.48 6.85 2.38
N HIS A 169 4.20 6.46 2.35
CA HIS A 169 3.35 6.48 3.54
C HIS A 169 3.89 5.53 4.63
N ARG A 170 4.30 4.32 4.24
CA ARG A 170 4.81 3.31 5.17
C ARG A 170 6.14 3.73 5.81
N ILE A 171 7.02 4.40 5.06
CA ILE A 171 8.26 4.97 5.58
C ILE A 171 7.97 6.11 6.57
N LYS A 172 7.02 7.01 6.27
CA LYS A 172 6.62 8.08 7.21
C LYS A 172 6.04 7.51 8.51
N GLU A 173 5.17 6.51 8.41
CA GLU A 173 4.58 5.84 9.58
C GLU A 173 5.65 5.13 10.43
N ASN A 174 6.64 4.51 9.80
CA ASN A 174 7.74 3.86 10.51
C ASN A 174 8.65 4.87 11.21
N ILE A 175 8.97 6.00 10.56
CA ILE A 175 9.73 7.10 11.19
C ILE A 175 8.98 7.61 12.42
N GLU A 176 7.67 7.88 12.31
CA GLU A 176 6.86 8.37 13.44
C GLU A 176 6.82 7.37 14.62
N LYS A 177 6.74 6.06 14.33
CA LYS A 177 6.82 5.01 15.35
C LYS A 177 8.19 4.98 16.05
N LEU A 178 9.27 5.09 15.29
CA LEU A 178 10.64 5.11 15.84
C LEU A 178 10.93 6.39 16.64
N GLU A 179 10.39 7.53 16.22
CA GLU A 179 10.48 8.79 16.97
C GLU A 179 9.73 8.71 18.31
N LYS A 180 8.57 8.05 18.35
CA LYS A 180 7.85 7.78 19.61
C LYS A 180 8.65 6.83 20.51
N LEU A 181 9.30 5.81 19.94
CA LEU A 181 10.16 4.88 20.69
C LEU A 181 11.38 5.58 21.31
N LEU A 182 11.97 6.57 20.64
CA LEU A 182 13.03 7.42 21.19
C LEU A 182 12.62 8.18 22.47
N GLN A 183 11.33 8.44 22.65
CA GLN A 183 10.82 9.11 23.84
C GLN A 183 10.64 8.17 25.03
N HIS A 184 10.71 6.85 24.82
CA HIS A 184 10.49 5.85 25.87
C HIS A 184 11.61 5.88 26.93
N PRO A 185 11.27 5.82 28.24
CA PRO A 185 12.26 5.90 29.33
C PRO A 185 13.40 4.88 29.22
N ASP A 186 13.08 3.65 28.83
CA ASP A 186 14.05 2.54 28.71
C ASP A 186 15.02 2.73 27.53
N VAL A 187 14.55 3.38 26.47
CA VAL A 187 15.37 3.71 25.30
C VAL A 187 16.22 4.95 25.59
N LYS A 188 15.71 5.92 26.34
CA LYS A 188 16.48 7.11 26.76
C LYS A 188 17.67 6.77 27.65
N LYS A 189 17.54 5.75 28.50
CA LYS A 189 18.59 5.29 29.42
C LYS A 189 19.63 4.38 28.76
N ASN A 190 19.33 3.80 27.60
CA ASN A 190 20.22 2.91 26.87
C ASN A 190 20.78 3.60 25.62
N ASN A 191 22.02 4.07 25.72
CA ASN A 191 22.68 4.82 24.64
C ASN A 191 22.84 4.02 23.33
N GLU A 192 23.06 2.70 23.41
CA GLU A 192 23.20 1.85 22.22
C GLU A 192 21.86 1.69 21.48
N LYS A 193 20.77 1.43 22.21
CA LYS A 193 19.42 1.36 21.62
C LYS A 193 18.98 2.71 21.04
N LYS A 194 19.30 3.80 21.73
CA LYS A 194 19.04 5.17 21.27
C LYS A 194 19.76 5.47 19.96
N GLU A 195 21.03 5.08 19.85
CA GLU A 195 21.84 5.35 18.66
C GLU A 195 21.44 4.46 17.49
N HIS A 196 21.08 3.20 17.75
CA HIS A 196 20.51 2.30 16.75
C HIS A 196 19.22 2.87 16.13
N ILE A 197 18.27 3.31 16.96
CA ILE A 197 16.99 3.88 16.49
C ILE A 197 17.21 5.18 15.70
N LYS A 198 18.14 6.05 16.13
CA LYS A 198 18.50 7.25 15.37
C LYS A 198 19.09 6.93 13.99
N ASN A 199 19.96 5.93 13.91
CA ASN A 199 20.55 5.51 12.64
C ASN A 199 19.48 4.95 11.70
N GLU A 200 18.52 4.19 12.22
CA GLU A 200 17.42 3.66 11.43
C GLU A 200 16.48 4.77 10.92
N ILE A 201 16.14 5.74 11.77
CA ILE A 201 15.41 6.95 11.34
C ILE A 201 16.17 7.70 10.25
N LYS A 202 17.49 7.88 10.40
CA LYS A 202 18.33 8.54 9.39
C LYS A 202 18.32 7.79 8.07
N HIS A 203 18.42 6.46 8.08
CA HIS A 203 18.34 5.64 6.87
C HIS A 203 16.98 5.73 6.18
N LEU A 204 15.88 5.68 6.96
CA LEU A 204 14.53 5.85 6.45
C LEU A 204 14.30 7.26 5.91
N GLY A 205 14.86 8.28 6.55
CA GLY A 205 14.82 9.68 6.10
C GLY A 205 15.52 9.89 4.75
N ILE A 206 16.70 9.29 4.55
CA ILE A 206 17.40 9.32 3.26
C ILE A 206 16.56 8.65 2.16
N ARG A 207 15.95 7.50 2.48
CA ARG A 207 15.10 6.77 1.55
C ARG A 207 13.82 7.55 1.19
N LEU A 208 13.22 8.23 2.17
CA LEU A 208 12.08 9.11 1.97
C LEU A 208 12.44 10.32 1.11
N HIS A 209 13.58 10.96 1.40
CA HIS A 209 14.08 12.10 0.64
C HIS A 209 14.33 11.74 -0.82
N SER A 210 14.95 10.59 -1.10
CA SER A 210 15.15 10.09 -2.46
C SER A 210 13.82 9.85 -3.21
N ILE A 211 12.77 9.39 -2.51
CA ILE A 211 11.44 9.25 -3.11
C ILE A 211 10.84 10.61 -3.43
N GLU A 212 10.93 11.58 -2.51
CA GLU A 212 10.36 12.94 -2.66
C GLU A 212 11.12 13.79 -3.70
N GLU A 213 12.44 13.65 -3.81
CA GLU A 213 13.27 14.33 -4.81
C GLU A 213 13.00 13.81 -6.23
N ASN A 214 12.76 12.50 -6.37
CA ASN A 214 12.31 11.89 -7.62
C ASN A 214 10.87 12.31 -8.02
N GLU A 215 10.03 12.73 -7.06
CA GLU A 215 8.71 13.31 -7.34
C GLU A 215 8.85 14.77 -7.83
N ARG A 216 9.66 15.60 -7.15
CA ARG A 216 9.90 17.00 -7.54
C ARG A 216 10.53 17.15 -8.92
N THR A 217 11.47 16.28 -9.27
CA THR A 217 12.13 16.27 -10.58
C THR A 217 11.20 15.81 -11.72
N LYS A 218 10.10 15.11 -11.41
CA LYS A 218 9.03 14.82 -12.38
C LYS A 218 8.07 16.00 -12.56
N GLU A 219 7.70 16.68 -11.47
CA GLU A 219 6.86 17.90 -11.54
C GLU A 219 7.55 19.04 -12.31
N MET A 220 8.87 19.16 -12.22
CA MET A 220 9.65 20.12 -13.02
C MET A 220 9.77 19.77 -14.51
N LYS A 221 9.36 18.57 -14.94
CA LYS A 221 9.41 18.12 -16.34
C LYS A 221 8.05 18.14 -17.05
N GLU A 222 6.98 18.58 -16.40
CA GLU A 222 5.72 18.89 -17.09
C GLU A 222 5.70 20.35 -17.55
N PRO A 223 5.75 20.66 -18.85
CA PRO A 223 5.54 22.02 -19.32
C PRO A 223 4.04 22.35 -19.24
N HIS A 224 3.71 23.40 -18.50
CA HIS A 224 2.38 23.98 -18.53
C HIS A 224 1.94 24.37 -19.95
N SER A 225 0.71 23.97 -20.29
CA SER A 225 -0.14 24.51 -21.35
C SER A 225 0.33 24.34 -22.82
N ARG A 226 -0.25 23.34 -23.50
CA ARG A 226 -0.76 23.57 -24.86
C ARG A 226 -2.16 22.99 -24.94
N ARG A 227 -3.14 23.86 -25.27
CA ARG A 227 -4.51 23.48 -25.63
C ARG A 227 -4.46 22.28 -26.61
N PRO A 228 -5.37 21.30 -26.50
CA PRO A 228 -5.48 20.26 -27.50
C PRO A 228 -5.89 20.94 -28.82
N LYS A 229 -4.97 20.97 -29.80
CA LYS A 229 -5.37 21.28 -31.18
C LYS A 229 -6.21 20.11 -31.69
N PRO A 230 -7.30 20.38 -32.44
CA PRO A 230 -8.15 19.32 -32.95
C PRO A 230 -7.31 18.40 -33.84
N TYR A 231 -7.50 17.10 -33.66
CA TYR A 231 -6.94 16.04 -34.49
C TYR A 231 -7.34 16.32 -35.94
N ARG A 232 -6.39 16.81 -36.75
CA ARG A 232 -6.53 16.84 -38.20
C ARG A 232 -6.09 15.46 -38.68
N GLN A 233 -7.05 14.68 -39.18
CA GLN A 233 -6.79 13.46 -39.93
C GLN A 233 -5.84 13.83 -41.09
N ASN A 234 -4.63 13.29 -41.06
CA ASN A 234 -3.81 13.14 -42.25
C ASN A 234 -3.29 11.71 -42.24
N HIS A 235 -3.87 10.92 -43.13
CA HIS A 235 -3.22 9.74 -43.66
C HIS A 235 -1.90 10.14 -44.34
N GLU A 236 -1.00 9.17 -44.35
CA GLU A 236 0.18 9.04 -45.22
C GLU A 236 1.55 9.59 -44.76
N ARG A 237 2.47 8.61 -44.74
CA ARG A 237 3.92 8.65 -44.95
C ARG A 237 4.82 8.95 -43.76
N GLY A 238 5.57 7.91 -43.41
CA GLY A 238 7.00 8.06 -43.21
C GLY A 238 7.43 7.95 -41.75
N ASP A 239 7.85 6.75 -41.39
CA ASP A 239 8.90 6.44 -40.42
C ASP A 239 9.70 7.66 -39.92
N ARG A 240 9.48 8.03 -38.65
CA ARG A 240 10.53 8.31 -37.65
C ARG A 240 9.93 8.78 -36.33
N GLY A 241 10.12 7.96 -35.28
CA GLY A 241 10.20 8.45 -33.89
C GLY A 241 9.08 8.02 -32.95
N ARG A 242 8.90 6.70 -32.70
CA ARG A 242 8.37 6.29 -31.38
C ARG A 242 9.34 6.81 -30.30
N PRO A 243 8.87 7.26 -29.13
CA PRO A 243 9.76 7.65 -28.06
C PRO A 243 10.57 6.41 -27.65
N ARG A 244 11.85 6.35 -28.05
CA ARG A 244 12.86 5.54 -27.37
C ARG A 244 13.01 6.09 -25.94
N TYR A 245 11.99 5.90 -25.10
CA TYR A 245 12.24 5.84 -23.68
C TYR A 245 13.16 4.65 -23.50
N ASP A 246 14.39 4.98 -23.15
CA ASP A 246 15.61 4.32 -23.60
C ASP A 246 15.68 2.85 -23.11
N GLN A 247 15.32 1.89 -23.98
CA GLN A 247 15.52 0.46 -23.72
C GLN A 247 16.97 0.19 -23.28
N GLN A 248 17.94 0.94 -23.82
CA GLN A 248 19.33 0.84 -23.39
C GLN A 248 19.56 1.39 -21.99
N ALA A 249 18.84 2.43 -21.55
CA ALA A 249 18.88 2.89 -20.16
C ALA A 249 18.30 1.83 -19.21
N LYS A 250 17.21 1.16 -19.60
CA LYS A 250 16.63 0.08 -18.80
C LYS A 250 17.57 -1.14 -18.70
N ILE A 251 18.22 -1.52 -19.81
CA ILE A 251 19.23 -2.58 -19.83
C ILE A 251 20.43 -2.18 -18.94
N LYS A 252 20.90 -0.93 -19.03
CA LYS A 252 21.98 -0.41 -18.18
C LYS A 252 21.61 -0.45 -16.69
N ASP A 253 20.39 -0.05 -16.33
CA ASP A 253 19.89 -0.07 -14.96
C ASP A 253 19.83 -1.51 -14.42
N VAL A 254 19.33 -2.47 -15.20
CA VAL A 254 19.27 -3.87 -14.77
C VAL A 254 20.67 -4.47 -14.66
N LYS A 255 21.60 -4.17 -15.58
CA LYS A 255 23.02 -4.55 -15.45
C LYS A 255 23.64 -4.02 -14.17
N LEU A 256 23.31 -2.78 -13.77
CA LEU A 256 23.76 -2.21 -12.50
C LEU A 256 23.16 -2.95 -11.30
N GLN A 257 21.87 -3.29 -11.34
CA GLN A 257 21.21 -4.06 -10.28
C GLN A 257 21.83 -5.45 -10.09
N VAL A 258 22.08 -6.18 -11.17
CA VAL A 258 22.77 -7.49 -11.12
C VAL A 258 24.17 -7.34 -10.51
N LYS A 259 24.93 -6.32 -10.92
CA LYS A 259 26.27 -6.05 -10.37
C LYS A 259 26.22 -5.76 -8.86
N LEU A 260 25.23 -5.00 -8.40
CA LEU A 260 25.04 -4.71 -6.97
C LEU A 260 24.62 -5.96 -6.19
N LEU A 261 23.72 -6.79 -6.73
CA LEU A 261 23.31 -8.06 -6.12
C LEU A 261 24.49 -9.02 -5.96
N LYS A 262 25.33 -9.19 -6.99
CA LYS A 262 26.55 -9.99 -6.91
C LYS A 262 27.49 -9.52 -5.79
N LYS A 263 27.62 -8.21 -5.61
CA LYS A 263 28.46 -7.64 -4.54
C LYS A 263 27.86 -7.92 -3.15
N LEU A 264 26.54 -7.79 -3.00
CA LEU A 264 25.84 -8.05 -1.75
C LEU A 264 25.86 -9.53 -1.36
N LEU A 265 25.61 -10.43 -2.31
CA LEU A 265 25.73 -11.89 -2.12
C LEU A 265 27.10 -12.27 -1.57
N LYS A 266 28.18 -11.74 -2.16
CA LYS A 266 29.55 -11.97 -1.68
C LYS A 266 29.78 -11.49 -0.25
N GLU A 267 29.13 -10.42 0.20
CA GLU A 267 29.23 -9.96 1.59
C GLU A 267 28.39 -10.82 2.55
N LEU A 268 27.22 -11.29 2.11
CA LEU A 268 26.38 -12.21 2.87
C LEU A 268 27.07 -13.57 3.06
N GLU A 269 27.68 -14.14 2.01
CA GLU A 269 28.47 -15.37 2.08
C GLU A 269 29.65 -15.24 3.06
N LYS A 270 30.33 -14.09 3.08
CA LYS A 270 31.38 -13.82 4.08
C LYS A 270 30.79 -13.74 5.49
N GLY A 271 29.60 -13.17 5.64
CA GLY A 271 28.86 -13.14 6.90
C GLY A 271 28.51 -14.54 7.38
N LEU A 272 28.02 -15.39 6.48
CA LEU A 272 27.66 -16.78 6.73
C LEU A 272 28.87 -17.56 7.22
N LYS A 273 30.00 -17.49 6.50
CA LYS A 273 31.28 -18.12 6.92
C LYS A 273 31.79 -17.65 8.28
N LYS A 274 31.44 -16.43 8.71
CA LYS A 274 31.80 -15.92 10.04
C LYS A 274 30.83 -16.41 11.12
N ALA A 275 29.55 -16.58 10.78
CA ALA A 275 28.53 -17.12 11.66
C ALA A 275 28.73 -18.63 11.90
N GLU A 276 29.06 -19.39 10.85
CA GLU A 276 29.46 -20.80 10.92
C GLU A 276 30.64 -21.01 11.86
N LYS A 277 31.67 -20.15 11.79
CA LYS A 277 32.84 -20.21 12.70
C LYS A 277 32.53 -19.92 14.16
N LYS A 278 31.36 -19.36 14.46
CA LYS A 278 30.94 -18.95 15.81
C LYS A 278 29.78 -19.80 16.33
N ASP A 279 29.33 -20.79 15.58
CA ASP A 279 28.18 -21.64 15.91
C ASP A 279 26.90 -20.83 16.24
N HIS A 280 26.63 -19.79 15.45
CA HIS A 280 25.42 -18.96 15.60
C HIS A 280 24.28 -19.48 14.72
N ASP A 281 23.65 -20.60 15.09
CA ASP A 281 22.66 -21.31 14.28
C ASP A 281 21.51 -20.43 13.75
N GLU A 282 20.92 -19.58 14.59
CA GLU A 282 19.82 -18.68 14.19
C GLU A 282 20.25 -17.62 13.15
N LEU A 283 21.51 -17.18 13.25
CA LEU A 283 22.08 -16.22 12.30
C LEU A 283 22.44 -16.91 10.97
N ILE A 284 22.90 -18.16 11.02
CA ILE A 284 23.19 -18.98 9.84
C ILE A 284 21.91 -19.17 9.03
N GLU A 285 20.83 -19.66 9.65
CA GLU A 285 19.54 -19.88 8.97
C GLU A 285 19.00 -18.58 8.34
N THR A 286 19.12 -17.47 9.06
CA THR A 286 18.69 -16.15 8.57
C THR A 286 19.50 -15.69 7.35
N LEU A 287 20.82 -15.95 7.35
CA LEU A 287 21.72 -15.56 6.25
C LEU A 287 21.53 -16.45 5.03
N GLU A 288 21.36 -17.77 5.20
CA GLU A 288 21.07 -18.72 4.12
C GLU A 288 19.79 -18.33 3.38
N LYS A 289 18.68 -18.15 4.11
CA LYS A 289 17.41 -17.71 3.52
C LYS A 289 17.53 -16.39 2.77
N LYS A 290 18.41 -15.49 3.23
CA LYS A 290 18.64 -14.19 2.58
C LYS A 290 19.46 -14.32 1.31
N ILE A 291 20.45 -15.23 1.31
CA ILE A 291 21.25 -15.58 0.14
C ILE A 291 20.35 -16.18 -0.93
N ASP A 292 19.53 -17.18 -0.60
CA ASP A 292 18.61 -17.83 -1.54
C ASP A 292 17.67 -16.82 -2.23
N GLN A 293 17.05 -15.94 -1.45
CA GLN A 293 16.18 -14.87 -1.99
C GLN A 293 16.92 -13.90 -2.91
N MET A 294 18.21 -13.64 -2.65
CA MET A 294 19.01 -12.76 -3.48
C MET A 294 19.53 -13.45 -4.73
N GLU A 295 19.81 -14.75 -4.68
CA GLU A 295 20.17 -15.58 -5.84
C GLU A 295 19.00 -15.71 -6.81
N GLU A 296 17.81 -16.07 -6.32
CA GLU A 296 16.59 -16.14 -7.15
C GLU A 296 16.32 -14.81 -7.88
N LYS A 297 16.47 -13.69 -7.16
CA LYS A 297 16.32 -12.36 -7.75
C LYS A 297 17.43 -12.03 -8.76
N LYS A 298 18.65 -12.48 -8.52
CA LYS A 298 19.80 -12.28 -9.43
C LYS A 298 19.55 -13.02 -10.74
N ASP A 299 19.15 -14.28 -10.65
CA ASP A 299 18.94 -15.18 -11.78
C ASP A 299 17.81 -14.66 -12.68
N HIS A 300 16.67 -14.24 -12.10
CA HIS A 300 15.60 -13.60 -12.86
C HIS A 300 16.02 -12.33 -13.62
N LEU A 301 16.94 -11.53 -13.06
CA LEU A 301 17.44 -10.34 -13.73
C LEU A 301 18.48 -10.67 -14.81
N GLU A 302 19.25 -11.75 -14.65
CA GLU A 302 20.17 -12.26 -15.67
C GLU A 302 19.42 -12.87 -16.85
N GLU A 303 18.43 -13.72 -16.60
CA GLU A 303 17.53 -14.27 -17.61
C GLU A 303 16.86 -13.15 -18.43
N TRP A 304 16.34 -12.12 -17.73
CA TRP A 304 15.78 -10.96 -18.41
C TRP A 304 16.81 -10.22 -19.28
N LEU A 305 18.08 -10.12 -18.87
CA LEU A 305 19.12 -9.48 -19.68
C LEU A 305 19.45 -10.30 -20.93
N GLU A 306 19.52 -11.62 -20.81
CA GLU A 306 19.75 -12.53 -21.93
C GLU A 306 18.65 -12.42 -22.99
N GLU A 307 17.38 -12.44 -22.57
CA GLU A 307 16.23 -12.24 -23.46
C GLU A 307 16.32 -10.91 -24.24
N GLN A 308 16.77 -9.84 -23.58
CA GLN A 308 16.89 -8.53 -24.21
C GLN A 308 18.09 -8.43 -25.16
N GLU A 309 19.19 -9.10 -24.85
CA GLU A 309 20.36 -9.17 -25.75
C GLU A 309 20.04 -9.98 -27.01
N GLU A 310 19.29 -11.08 -26.88
CA GLU A 310 18.81 -11.88 -28.00
C GLU A 310 17.83 -11.09 -28.89
N GLU A 311 16.92 -10.33 -28.27
CA GLU A 311 15.98 -9.46 -28.98
C GLU A 311 16.72 -8.35 -29.76
N GLU A 312 17.75 -7.73 -29.17
CA GLU A 312 18.61 -6.77 -29.88
C GLU A 312 19.35 -7.40 -31.07
N GLU A 313 19.86 -8.62 -30.90
CA GLU A 313 20.58 -9.32 -31.97
C GLU A 313 19.64 -9.72 -33.12
N ASN A 314 18.46 -10.26 -32.80
CA ASN A 314 17.43 -10.58 -33.79
C ASN A 314 16.97 -9.33 -34.55
N ASN A 315 16.83 -8.20 -33.86
CA ASN A 315 16.53 -6.92 -34.50
C ASN A 315 17.66 -6.42 -35.40
N LYS A 316 18.93 -6.62 -35.03
CA LYS A 316 20.09 -6.33 -35.90
C LYS A 316 20.07 -7.21 -37.15
N ARG A 317 19.80 -8.52 -37.01
CA ARG A 317 19.69 -9.47 -38.14
C ARG A 317 18.59 -9.06 -39.12
N ARG A 318 17.39 -8.74 -38.62
CA ARG A 318 16.26 -8.24 -39.43
C ARG A 318 16.62 -6.98 -40.23
N ARG A 319 17.30 -6.01 -39.61
CA ARG A 319 17.75 -4.78 -40.30
C ARG A 319 18.76 -5.04 -41.41
N ASN A 320 19.61 -6.06 -41.26
CA ASN A 320 20.62 -6.41 -42.26
C ASN A 320 20.00 -7.15 -43.46
N ILE A 321 18.91 -7.90 -43.26
CA ILE A 321 18.17 -8.55 -44.35
C ILE A 321 17.43 -7.50 -45.19
N ILE A 322 16.84 -6.47 -44.58
CA ILE A 322 16.13 -5.38 -45.28
C ILE A 322 17.09 -4.47 -46.09
N ARG A 323 18.38 -4.46 -45.75
CA ARG A 323 19.42 -3.65 -46.43
C ARG A 323 20.12 -4.37 -47.59
N LYS A 324 19.93 -5.68 -47.74
CA LYS A 324 20.39 -6.46 -48.89
C LYS A 324 19.25 -6.60 -49.88
#